data_AF-A0A7W8TV32-F1
#
_entry.id   AF-A0A7W8TV32-F1
#
_cell.length_a   1.000
_cell.length_b   1.000
_cell.length_c   1.000
_cell.angle_alpha   90.00
_cell.angle_beta   90.00
_cell.angle_gamma   90.00
#
_symmetry.space_group_name_H-M   'P 1'
#
loop_
_entity.id
_entity.type
_entity.pdbx_description
1 polymer ?
#
loop_
_entity_poly.entity_id
_entity_poly.type
_entity_poly.pdbx_seq_one_letter_code
_entity_poly.pdbx_strand_id
1 'polypeptide(L)' 'MSVPTDGLEGRKEIARTFLALANDEYQKHNIHRGYYARIAKEHGLTNQEIADAYGITEVAVRGLIRRAVK' A
#
# COMPACT_ATOMS: atom_id res chain seq x y z
N MET A 1 19.83 24.55 32.74
CA MET A 1 18.69 23.65 32.98
C MET A 1 18.51 22.82 31.72
N SER A 2 18.86 21.55 31.75
CA SER A 2 18.77 20.64 30.61
C SER A 2 17.33 20.16 30.49
N VAL A 3 16.70 20.33 29.33
CA VAL A 3 15.33 19.85 29.08
C VAL A 3 15.35 18.32 29.19
N PRO A 4 14.47 17.68 29.98
CA PRO A 4 14.45 16.23 30.10
C PRO A 4 14.18 15.60 28.72
N THR A 5 15.18 14.92 28.18
CA THR A 5 15.11 14.24 26.87
C THR A 5 14.21 12.99 26.90
N ASP A 6 13.80 12.58 28.09
CA ASP A 6 13.02 11.37 28.35
C ASP A 6 11.67 11.38 27.63
N GLY A 7 11.08 12.57 27.44
CA GLY A 7 9.86 12.74 26.64
C GLY A 7 10.06 12.75 25.12
N LEU A 8 11.29 13.01 24.64
CA LEU A 8 11.60 13.05 23.20
C LEU A 8 11.87 11.66 22.64
N GLU A 9 12.55 10.79 23.38
CA GLU A 9 12.78 9.40 22.96
C GLU A 9 11.45 8.62 22.89
N GLY A 10 10.55 8.80 23.86
CA GLY A 10 9.20 8.23 23.79
C GLY A 10 8.38 8.71 22.59
N ARG A 11 8.49 10.00 22.22
CA ARG A 11 7.82 10.55 21.02
C ARG A 11 8.38 9.97 19.72
N LYS A 12 9.69 9.77 19.62
CA LYS A 12 10.33 9.14 18.45
C LYS A 12 9.90 7.68 18.31
N GLU A 13 9.79 6.96 19.41
CA GLU A 13 9.34 5.56 19.41
C GLU A 13 7.87 5.45 18.96
N ILE A 14 7.00 6.31 19.48
CA ILE A 14 5.60 6.40 19.03
C ILE A 14 5.51 6.72 17.52
N ALA A 15 6.31 7.69 17.03
CA ALA A 15 6.33 8.03 15.61
C ALA A 15 6.80 6.85 14.73
N ARG A 16 7.81 6.09 15.17
CA ARG A 16 8.27 4.88 14.47
C ARG A 16 7.17 3.81 14.43
N THR A 17 6.44 3.62 15.52
CA THR A 17 5.31 2.69 15.56
C THR A 17 4.22 3.08 14.55
N PHE A 18 3.86 4.36 14.46
CA PHE A 18 2.89 4.81 13.46
C PHE A 18 3.38 4.58 12.02
N LEU A 19 4.67 4.82 11.73
CA LEU A 19 5.23 4.53 10.42
C LEU A 19 5.21 3.03 10.10
N ALA A 20 5.52 2.18 11.09
CA ALA A 20 5.46 0.73 10.92
C ALA A 20 4.04 0.23 10.64
N LEU A 21 3.05 0.75 11.37
CA LEU A 21 1.63 0.44 11.17
C LEU A 21 1.16 0.88 9.77
N ALA A 22 1.46 2.12 9.38
CA ALA A 22 1.11 2.63 8.05
C ALA A 22 1.73 1.79 6.92
N ASN A 23 2.98 1.33 7.10
CA ASN A 23 3.62 0.44 6.14
C ASN A 23 2.94 -0.94 6.11
N ASP A 24 2.60 -1.53 7.24
CA ASP A 24 1.89 -2.81 7.29
C ASP A 24 0.51 -2.73 6.61
N GLU A 25 -0.26 -1.68 6.89
CA GLU A 25 -1.52 -1.39 6.22
C GLU A 25 -1.33 -1.24 4.71
N TYR A 26 -0.31 -0.50 4.28
CA TYR A 26 0.02 -0.34 2.87
C TYR A 26 0.37 -1.67 2.18
N GLN A 27 1.17 -2.53 2.83
CA GLN A 27 1.50 -3.85 2.28
C GLN A 27 0.26 -4.73 2.13
N LYS A 28 -0.61 -4.79 3.15
CA LYS A 28 -1.89 -5.51 3.11
C LYS A 28 -2.78 -4.98 1.98
N HIS A 29 -2.90 -3.66 1.86
CA HIS A 29 -3.65 -3.02 0.77
C HIS A 29 -3.10 -3.41 -0.61
N ASN A 30 -1.78 -3.42 -0.79
CA ASN A 30 -1.17 -3.77 -2.07
C ASN A 30 -1.42 -5.22 -2.48
N ILE A 31 -1.36 -6.17 -1.53
CA ILE A 31 -1.67 -7.58 -1.76
C ILE A 31 -3.12 -7.72 -2.25
N HIS A 32 -4.07 -7.12 -1.52
CA HIS A 32 -5.49 -7.16 -1.89
C HIS A 32 -5.76 -6.50 -3.23
N ARG A 33 -5.14 -5.34 -3.52
CA ARG A 33 -5.30 -4.65 -4.80
C ARG A 33 -4.88 -5.52 -5.99
N GLY A 34 -3.76 -6.22 -5.87
CA GLY A 34 -3.28 -7.14 -6.91
C GLY A 34 -4.25 -8.30 -7.14
N TYR A 35 -4.73 -8.91 -6.06
CA TYR A 35 -5.72 -9.98 -6.12
C TYR A 35 -7.03 -9.53 -6.79
N TYR A 36 -7.60 -8.40 -6.38
CA TYR A 36 -8.84 -7.88 -6.97
C TYR A 36 -8.65 -7.43 -8.42
N ALA A 37 -7.50 -6.85 -8.78
CA ALA A 37 -7.21 -6.50 -10.17
C ALA A 37 -7.14 -7.75 -11.07
N ARG A 38 -6.56 -8.85 -10.58
CA ARG A 38 -6.54 -10.12 -11.30
C ARG A 38 -7.95 -10.66 -11.50
N ILE A 39 -8.77 -10.70 -10.46
CA ILE A 39 -10.16 -11.15 -10.54
C ILE A 39 -10.96 -10.29 -11.50
N ALA A 40 -10.86 -8.96 -11.39
CA ALA A 40 -11.50 -8.03 -12.32
C ALA A 40 -11.12 -8.33 -13.77
N LYS A 41 -9.83 -8.64 -14.01
CA LYS A 41 -9.34 -9.01 -15.34
C LYS A 41 -9.94 -10.33 -15.84
N GLU A 42 -10.06 -11.32 -14.97
CA GLU A 42 -10.71 -12.62 -15.27
C GLU A 42 -12.20 -12.46 -15.58
N HIS A 43 -12.87 -11.48 -14.97
CA HIS A 43 -14.26 -11.12 -15.25
C HIS A 43 -14.44 -10.15 -16.43
N GLY A 44 -13.38 -9.85 -17.18
CA GLY A 44 -13.47 -9.14 -18.45
C GLY A 44 -13.17 -7.65 -18.42
N LEU A 45 -12.79 -7.07 -17.27
CA LEU A 45 -12.38 -5.66 -17.24
C LEU A 45 -11.06 -5.47 -18.00
N THR A 46 -10.96 -4.35 -18.72
CA THR A 46 -9.73 -3.89 -19.33
C THR A 46 -8.76 -3.38 -18.25
N ASN A 47 -7.48 -3.31 -18.59
CA ASN A 47 -6.50 -2.74 -17.64
C ASN A 47 -6.76 -1.25 -17.39
N GLN A 48 -7.35 -0.54 -18.37
CA GLN A 48 -7.68 0.87 -18.26
C GLN A 48 -8.83 1.09 -17.27
N GLU A 49 -9.92 0.30 -17.36
CA GLU A 49 -11.03 0.39 -16.39
C GLU A 49 -10.56 0.10 -14.95
N ILE A 50 -9.67 -0.89 -14.78
CA ILE A 50 -9.06 -1.18 -13.47
C ILE A 50 -8.18 -0.02 -13.00
N ALA A 51 -7.43 0.61 -13.92
CA ALA A 51 -6.57 1.75 -13.62
C ALA A 51 -7.38 2.96 -13.16
N ASP A 52 -8.49 3.24 -13.86
CA ASP A 52 -9.42 4.32 -13.53
C ASP A 52 -10.05 4.10 -12.16
N ALA A 53 -10.52 2.87 -11.87
CA ALA A 53 -11.08 2.52 -10.56
C ALA A 53 -10.09 2.68 -9.39
N TYR A 54 -8.81 2.48 -9.67
CA TYR A 54 -7.72 2.59 -8.69
C TYR A 54 -7.04 3.95 -8.65
N GLY A 55 -7.38 4.87 -9.55
CA GLY A 55 -6.71 6.17 -9.69
C GLY A 55 -5.21 6.04 -10.00
N ILE A 56 -4.81 5.03 -10.77
CA ILE A 56 -3.41 4.79 -11.16
C ILE A 56 -3.28 4.67 -12.67
N THR A 57 -2.05 4.48 -13.17
CA THR A 57 -1.82 4.27 -14.61
C THR A 57 -2.09 2.81 -15.02
N GLU A 58 -2.44 2.60 -16.29
CA GLU A 58 -2.60 1.25 -16.86
C GLU A 58 -1.32 0.41 -16.72
N VAL A 59 -0.15 1.05 -16.88
CA VAL A 59 1.16 0.41 -16.71
C VAL A 59 1.34 -0.08 -15.27
N ALA A 60 0.91 0.70 -14.28
CA ALA A 60 0.96 0.30 -12.88
C ALA A 60 0.05 -0.92 -12.61
N VAL A 61 -1.14 -0.98 -13.22
CA VAL A 61 -2.03 -2.16 -13.14
C VAL A 61 -1.36 -3.41 -13.72
N ARG A 62 -0.74 -3.31 -14.90
CA ARG A 62 -0.02 -4.45 -15.51
C ARG A 62 1.08 -4.97 -14.59
N GLY A 63 1.84 -4.08 -13.96
CA GLY A 63 2.86 -4.45 -12.97
C GLY A 63 2.26 -5.07 -11.71
N LEU A 64 1.14 -4.54 -11.23
CA LEU A 64 0.41 -5.03 -10.06
C LEU A 64 -0.10 -6.47 -10.28
N ILE A 65 -0.78 -6.73 -11.40
CA ILE A 65 -1.29 -8.06 -11.74
C ILE A 65 -0.12 -9.05 -11.89
N ARG A 66 0.97 -8.67 -12.57
CA ARG A 66 2.14 -9.53 -12.75
C ARG A 66 2.74 -9.98 -11.41
N ARG A 67 2.80 -9.10 -10.41
CA ARG A 67 3.34 -9.42 -9.08
C ARG A 67 2.40 -10.32 -8.27
N ALA A 68 1.10 -10.27 -8.52
CA ALA A 68 0.10 -11.09 -7.82
C ALA A 68 0.02 -12.55 -8.30
N VAL A 69 0.69 -12.89 -9.41
CA VAL A 69 0.73 -14.26 -9.98
C VAL A 69 1.87 -15.10 -9.38
N LYS A 70 2.75 -14.50 -8.59
CA LYS A 70 3.91 -15.16 -7.97
C LYS A 70 3.59 -15.56 -6.53
#